data_AF-A0A0D7BBZ4-F1
#
_entry.id   AF-A0A0D7BBZ4-F1
#
_cell.length_a   1.000
_cell.length_b   1.000
_cell.length_c   1.000
_cell.angle_alpha   90.00
_cell.angle_beta   90.00
_cell.angle_gamma   90.00
#
_symmetry.space_group_name_H-M   'P 1'
#
loop_
_entity.id
_entity.type
_entity.pdbx_description
1 polymer ?
#
loop_
_entity_poly.entity_id
_entity_poly.type
_entity_poly.pdbx_seq_one_letter_code
_entity_poly.pdbx_strand_id
1 'polypeptide(L)'
;MRNAYKVMYHALIKTHHISSKKKIRSLRAACAEENVGVLIHVGVPGIMYVQGVQQAAVQRWVDHVHGLRYKDYHLAVRVEELDSKAQAQLGKKHSSATEETRLPEGQLDAVESVKVFGEKMQEVGVWDWWREGMGYKAT
;
A
#
# COMPACT_ATOMS: atom_id res chain seq x y z
N MET A 1 10.82 -12.13 -25.24
CA MET A 1 11.10 -10.91 -24.45
C MET A 1 9.90 -9.98 -24.54
N ARG A 2 9.13 -9.82 -23.45
CA ARG A 2 8.18 -8.71 -23.28
C ARG A 2 8.53 -8.07 -21.95
N ASN A 3 9.31 -6.99 -21.99
CA ASN A 3 9.42 -6.09 -20.85
C ASN A 3 8.16 -5.22 -20.88
N ALA A 4 7.03 -5.83 -20.48
CA ALA A 4 5.76 -5.15 -20.37
C ALA A 4 5.75 -4.50 -18.98
N TYR A 5 5.97 -3.18 -18.96
CA TYR A 5 5.76 -2.37 -17.77
C TYR A 5 4.34 -2.65 -17.26
N LYS A 6 4.24 -3.37 -16.15
CA LYS A 6 2.96 -3.78 -15.59
C LYS A 6 2.43 -2.60 -14.79
N VAL A 7 1.43 -1.94 -15.35
CA VAL A 7 0.60 -0.96 -14.64
C VAL A 7 0.13 -1.58 -13.32
N MET A 8 0.27 -0.83 -12.23
CA MET A 8 -0.21 -1.23 -10.92
C MET A 8 -1.10 -0.15 -10.33
N TYR A 9 -2.05 -0.61 -9.53
CA TYR A 9 -2.99 0.21 -8.81
C TYR A 9 -2.63 0.19 -7.33
N HIS A 10 -2.71 1.34 -6.70
CA HIS A 10 -2.28 1.54 -5.33
C HIS A 10 -3.34 2.31 -4.55
N ALA A 11 -3.38 2.11 -3.24
CA ALA A 11 -4.16 2.97 -2.34
C ALA A 11 -3.48 3.08 -0.97
N LEU A 12 -3.75 4.19 -0.28
CA LEU A 12 -3.23 4.46 1.06
C LEU A 12 -4.37 4.79 2.00
N ILE A 13 -4.45 4.08 3.11
CA ILE A 13 -5.48 4.26 4.13
C ILE A 13 -4.81 4.64 5.46
N LYS A 14 -5.36 5.64 6.13
CA LYS A 14 -5.05 6.01 7.51
C LYS A 14 -6.26 5.73 8.40
N THR A 15 -5.99 5.38 9.64
CA THR A 15 -6.98 5.15 10.69
C THR A 15 -6.42 5.60 12.03
N HIS A 16 -7.29 5.75 13.03
CA HIS A 16 -6.86 6.10 14.38
C HIS A 16 -5.84 5.09 14.93
N HIS A 17 -6.12 3.78 14.81
CA HIS A 17 -5.19 2.71 15.14
C HIS A 17 -5.56 1.38 14.48
N ILE A 18 -4.57 0.49 14.37
CA ILE A 18 -4.77 -0.93 14.05
C ILE A 18 -4.17 -1.75 15.21
N SER A 19 -5.02 -2.49 15.93
CA SER A 19 -4.60 -3.36 17.04
C SER A 19 -5.43 -4.65 17.15
N SER A 20 -6.67 -4.64 16.64
CA SER A 20 -7.57 -5.79 16.72
C SER A 20 -7.06 -6.99 15.93
N LYS A 21 -6.67 -8.06 16.63
CA LYS A 21 -6.30 -9.35 16.04
C LYS A 21 -7.39 -9.93 15.12
N LYS A 22 -8.67 -9.73 15.47
CA LYS A 22 -9.82 -10.16 14.65
C LYS A 22 -9.83 -9.42 13.31
N LYS A 23 -9.66 -8.10 13.33
CA LYS A 23 -9.60 -7.31 12.10
C LYS A 23 -8.35 -7.64 11.28
N ILE A 24 -7.18 -7.82 11.91
CA ILE A 24 -5.95 -8.24 11.21
C ILE A 24 -6.12 -9.60 10.51
N ARG A 25 -6.78 -10.58 11.14
CA ARG A 25 -7.12 -11.84 10.46
C ARG A 25 -8.05 -11.64 9.27
N SER A 26 -9.06 -10.79 9.42
CA SER A 26 -9.97 -10.45 8.31
C SER A 26 -9.27 -9.73 7.16
N LEU A 27 -8.30 -8.87 7.48
CA LEU A 27 -7.42 -8.22 6.50
C LEU A 27 -6.54 -9.27 5.78
N ARG A 28 -5.91 -10.21 6.50
CA ARG A 28 -5.12 -11.27 5.85
C ARG A 28 -5.97 -12.12 4.89
N ALA A 29 -7.21 -12.45 5.28
CA ALA A 29 -8.11 -13.24 4.45
C ALA A 29 -8.49 -12.51 3.15
N ALA A 30 -8.93 -11.24 3.26
CA ALA A 30 -9.28 -10.44 2.08
C ALA A 30 -8.07 -10.15 1.18
N CYS A 31 -6.86 -10.05 1.75
CA CYS A 31 -5.64 -9.84 0.97
C CYS A 31 -5.36 -11.06 0.07
N ALA A 32 -5.49 -12.26 0.63
CA ALA A 32 -5.36 -13.52 -0.10
C ALA A 32 -6.48 -13.71 -1.14
N GLU A 33 -7.73 -13.42 -0.76
CA GLU A 33 -8.90 -13.55 -1.65
C GLU A 33 -8.81 -12.64 -2.88
N GLU A 34 -8.40 -11.39 -2.68
CA GLU A 34 -8.27 -10.40 -3.75
C GLU A 34 -6.93 -10.48 -4.50
N ASN A 35 -6.02 -11.34 -4.04
CA ASN A 35 -4.68 -11.52 -4.60
C ASN A 35 -3.93 -10.17 -4.75
N VAL A 36 -3.95 -9.36 -3.69
CA VAL A 36 -3.25 -8.06 -3.61
C VAL A 36 -2.06 -8.14 -2.67
N GLY A 37 -1.07 -7.26 -2.82
CA GLY A 37 0.04 -7.13 -1.88
C GLY A 37 -0.23 -6.03 -0.87
N VAL A 38 -0.13 -6.31 0.43
CA VAL A 38 -0.50 -5.36 1.50
C VAL A 38 0.60 -5.21 2.54
N LEU A 39 0.85 -3.98 2.96
CA LEU A 39 1.63 -3.65 4.14
C LEU A 39 0.77 -2.86 5.13
N ILE A 40 0.80 -3.23 6.41
CA ILE A 40 0.14 -2.47 7.48
C ILE A 40 1.10 -2.05 8.57
N HIS A 41 0.88 -0.86 9.13
CA HIS A 41 1.46 -0.45 10.40
C HIS A 41 0.46 -0.72 11.52
N VAL A 42 0.80 -1.63 12.43
CA VAL A 42 0.00 -1.97 13.61
C VAL A 42 0.40 -1.03 14.74
N GLY A 43 -0.43 -0.03 15.01
CA GLY A 43 -0.14 0.99 16.01
C GLY A 43 -0.99 2.24 15.81
N VAL A 44 -0.45 3.38 16.25
CA VAL A 44 -1.03 4.72 16.11
C VAL A 44 -0.05 5.58 15.29
N PRO A 45 -0.47 6.22 14.19
CA PRO A 45 -1.72 5.97 13.47
C PRO A 45 -1.71 4.56 12.86
N GLY A 46 -2.88 3.99 12.60
CA GLY A 46 -2.95 2.78 11.79
C GLY A 46 -2.81 3.14 10.30
N ILE A 47 -1.89 2.50 9.58
CA ILE A 47 -1.62 2.78 8.16
C ILE A 47 -1.76 1.48 7.38
N MET A 48 -2.36 1.54 6.19
CA MET A 48 -2.41 0.41 5.25
C MET A 48 -2.05 0.89 3.86
N TYR A 49 -1.09 0.22 3.23
CA TYR A 49 -0.77 0.34 1.82
C TYR A 49 -1.19 -0.94 1.12
N VAL A 50 -1.78 -0.80 -0.06
CA VAL A 50 -2.14 -1.92 -0.93
C VAL A 50 -1.64 -1.64 -2.35
N GLN A 51 -1.22 -2.69 -3.03
CA GLN A 51 -0.96 -2.69 -4.45
C GLN A 51 -1.55 -3.91 -5.15
N GLY A 52 -1.90 -3.77 -6.42
CA GLY A 52 -2.38 -4.88 -7.23
C GLY A 52 -2.40 -4.56 -8.71
N VAL A 53 -2.44 -5.61 -9.53
CA VAL A 53 -2.48 -5.50 -10.99
C VAL A 53 -3.87 -5.10 -11.49
N GLN A 54 -4.91 -5.52 -10.77
CA GLN A 54 -6.29 -5.26 -11.14
C GLN A 54 -6.83 -4.15 -10.24
N GLN A 55 -7.24 -3.03 -10.86
CA GLN A 55 -7.87 -1.91 -10.14
C GLN A 55 -9.04 -2.38 -9.27
N ALA A 56 -9.89 -3.26 -9.82
CA ALA A 56 -11.06 -3.77 -9.12
C ALA A 56 -10.71 -4.57 -7.85
N ALA A 57 -9.59 -5.32 -7.85
CA ALA A 57 -9.14 -6.05 -6.67
C ALA A 57 -8.66 -5.09 -5.56
N VAL A 58 -7.91 -4.05 -5.95
CA VAL A 58 -7.49 -2.99 -5.02
C VAL A 58 -8.70 -2.23 -4.48
N GLN A 59 -9.72 -1.97 -5.31
CA GLN A 59 -10.95 -1.33 -4.85
C GLN A 59 -11.73 -2.21 -3.87
N ARG A 60 -11.89 -3.52 -4.15
CA ARG A 60 -12.56 -4.44 -3.21
C ARG A 60 -11.83 -4.55 -1.88
N TRP A 61 -10.49 -4.51 -1.89
CA TRP A 61 -9.70 -4.38 -0.66
C TRP A 61 -10.05 -3.10 0.12
N VAL A 62 -10.07 -1.94 -0.56
CA VAL A 62 -10.44 -0.65 0.07
C VAL A 62 -11.85 -0.71 0.67
N ASP A 63 -12.80 -1.27 -0.05
CA ASP A 63 -14.19 -1.43 0.39
C ASP A 63 -14.30 -2.36 1.60
N HIS A 64 -13.54 -3.46 1.61
CA HIS A 64 -13.43 -4.37 2.74
C HIS A 64 -12.89 -3.67 3.99
N VAL A 65 -11.79 -2.92 3.87
CA VAL A 65 -11.21 -2.15 4.99
C VAL A 65 -12.22 -1.11 5.52
N HIS A 66 -12.93 -0.42 4.63
CA HIS A 66 -13.98 0.52 5.00
C HIS A 66 -15.13 -0.19 5.75
N GLY A 67 -15.49 -1.40 5.31
CA GLY A 67 -16.41 -2.34 5.98
C GLY A 67 -16.07 -2.65 7.43
N LEU A 68 -14.78 -2.67 7.79
CA LEU A 68 -14.31 -2.95 9.15
C LEU A 68 -14.51 -1.78 10.13
N ARG A 69 -14.97 -0.60 9.67
CA ARG A 69 -15.31 0.57 10.50
C ARG A 69 -14.22 0.89 11.52
N TYR A 70 -12.99 1.13 11.04
CA TYR A 70 -11.95 1.71 11.88
C TYR A 70 -12.31 3.14 12.27
N LYS A 71 -11.96 3.55 13.49
CA LYS A 71 -12.12 4.93 13.93
C LYS A 71 -11.21 5.84 13.07
N ASP A 72 -11.72 7.02 12.74
CA ASP A 72 -11.03 8.03 11.91
C ASP A 72 -10.50 7.43 10.60
N TYR A 73 -11.27 6.53 9.99
CA TYR A 73 -10.95 6.00 8.67
C TYR A 73 -10.81 7.15 7.67
N HIS A 74 -9.69 7.16 6.95
CA HIS A 74 -9.40 8.12 5.92
C HIS A 74 -8.67 7.44 4.77
N LEU A 75 -9.30 7.41 3.60
CA LEU A 75 -8.66 6.99 2.35
C LEU A 75 -7.75 8.13 1.88
N ALA A 76 -6.51 8.11 2.37
CA ALA A 76 -5.52 9.16 2.18
C ALA A 76 -5.13 9.34 0.72
N VAL A 77 -5.04 8.23 -0.01
CA VAL A 77 -4.94 8.22 -1.47
C VAL A 77 -5.93 7.20 -2.00
N ARG A 78 -6.78 7.64 -2.94
CA ARG A 78 -7.76 6.77 -3.61
C ARG A 78 -7.04 5.74 -4.48
N VAL A 79 -7.78 4.76 -4.97
CA VAL A 79 -7.23 3.79 -5.94
C VAL A 79 -6.75 4.55 -7.17
N GLU A 80 -5.45 4.51 -7.40
CA GLU A 80 -4.79 5.25 -8.46
C GLU A 80 -3.80 4.35 -9.19
N GLU A 81 -3.71 4.53 -10.51
CA GLU A 81 -2.68 3.91 -11.34
C GLU A 81 -1.36 4.65 -11.16
N LEU A 82 -0.30 3.93 -10.77
CA LEU A 82 1.06 4.46 -10.83
C LEU A 82 1.84 3.75 -11.93
N ASP A 83 2.23 4.53 -12.94
CA ASP A 83 3.16 4.05 -13.95
C ASP A 83 4.56 3.91 -13.33
N SER A 84 5.06 2.68 -13.33
CA SER A 84 6.40 2.33 -12.85
C SER A 84 7.50 3.15 -13.54
N LYS A 85 7.26 3.65 -14.77
CA LYS A 85 8.20 4.53 -15.49
C LYS A 85 8.29 5.94 -14.90
N ALA A 86 7.19 6.51 -14.41
CA ALA A 86 7.19 7.87 -13.87
C ALA A 86 7.99 7.93 -12.55
N GLN A 87 7.85 6.89 -11.71
CA GLN A 87 8.62 6.77 -10.47
C GLN A 87 10.11 6.47 -10.70
N ALA A 88 10.46 5.59 -11.66
CA ALA A 88 11.87 5.32 -11.99
C ALA A 88 12.62 6.56 -12.51
N GLN A 89 11.92 7.54 -13.07
CA GLN A 89 12.52 8.79 -13.54
C GLN A 89 12.66 9.85 -12.43
N LEU A 90 11.75 9.88 -11.45
CA LEU A 90 11.81 10.76 -10.28
C LEU A 90 12.80 10.24 -9.22
N GLY A 91 12.99 8.92 -9.12
CA GLY A 91 13.85 8.24 -8.14
C GLY A 91 15.32 8.06 -8.54
N LYS A 92 15.88 8.82 -9.49
CA LYS A 92 17.26 8.64 -10.02
C LYS A 92 18.42 8.74 -9.02
N LYS A 93 18.17 8.82 -7.70
CA LYS A 93 19.21 8.60 -6.69
C LYS A 93 19.05 7.32 -5.86
N HIS A 94 17.87 6.70 -5.81
CA HIS A 94 17.66 5.47 -5.05
C HIS A 94 16.50 4.66 -5.65
N SER A 95 16.78 3.41 -6.04
CA SER A 95 15.86 2.37 -6.52
C SER A 95 15.43 2.41 -8.00
N SER A 96 15.96 1.46 -8.76
CA SER A 96 15.30 0.92 -9.95
C SER A 96 14.21 -0.02 -9.46
N ALA A 97 12.94 0.39 -9.52
CA ALA A 97 11.82 -0.52 -9.25
C ALA A 97 11.88 -1.70 -10.23
N THR A 98 12.25 -2.88 -9.72
CA THR A 98 12.25 -4.16 -10.45
C THR A 98 11.01 -4.95 -10.03
N GLU A 99 10.67 -6.03 -10.75
CA GLU A 99 9.56 -6.89 -10.30
C GLU A 99 9.79 -7.49 -8.89
N GLU A 100 11.04 -7.56 -8.43
CA GLU A 100 11.44 -8.06 -7.11
C GLU A 100 11.11 -7.12 -5.96
N THR A 101 10.93 -5.81 -6.22
CA THR A 101 10.66 -4.81 -5.17
C THR A 101 9.17 -4.68 -4.84
N ARG A 102 8.31 -5.50 -5.46
CA ARG A 102 6.86 -5.52 -5.22
C ARG A 102 6.52 -6.32 -3.96
N LEU A 103 5.47 -5.88 -3.25
CA LEU A 103 4.86 -6.73 -2.23
C LEU A 103 4.28 -8.00 -2.88
N PRO A 104 4.50 -9.19 -2.29
CA PRO A 104 3.95 -10.43 -2.81
C PRO A 104 2.42 -10.39 -2.85
N GLU A 105 1.83 -10.76 -3.99
CA GLU A 105 0.37 -10.86 -4.14
C GLU A 105 -0.19 -11.93 -3.19
N GLY A 106 -1.36 -11.65 -2.62
CA GLY A 106 -2.02 -12.53 -1.65
C GLY A 106 -1.39 -12.51 -0.26
N GLN A 107 -0.39 -11.65 -0.01
CA GLN A 107 0.30 -11.57 1.28
C GLN A 107 0.13 -10.21 1.95
N LEU A 108 -0.09 -10.26 3.25
CA LEU A 108 -0.14 -9.10 4.12
C LEU A 108 0.98 -9.16 5.15
N ASP A 109 1.86 -8.16 5.09
CA ASP A 109 2.89 -7.91 6.08
C ASP A 109 2.43 -6.87 7.10
N ALA A 110 2.88 -7.04 8.34
CA ALA A 110 2.64 -6.11 9.43
C ALA A 110 3.97 -5.63 10.01
N VAL A 111 4.08 -4.32 10.26
CA VAL A 111 5.23 -3.69 10.91
C VAL A 111 4.77 -2.88 12.12
N GLU A 112 5.67 -2.73 13.09
CA GLU A 112 5.37 -2.09 14.38
C GLU A 112 5.81 -0.62 14.45
N SER A 113 6.47 -0.10 13.40
CA SER A 113 6.84 1.31 13.35
C SER A 113 6.59 1.94 11.98
N VAL A 114 6.22 3.22 12.00
CA VAL A 114 6.06 4.04 10.78
C VAL A 114 7.38 4.20 10.03
N LYS A 115 8.52 4.16 10.74
CA LYS A 115 9.85 4.22 10.13
C LYS A 115 10.08 3.02 9.19
N VAL A 116 9.86 1.80 9.70
CA VAL A 116 10.01 0.57 8.89
C VAL A 116 8.98 0.53 7.77
N PHE A 117 7.78 1.04 8.00
CA PHE A 117 6.78 1.19 6.94
C PHE A 117 7.32 2.08 5.80
N GLY A 118 7.91 3.21 6.13
CA GLY A 118 8.51 4.12 5.17
C GLY A 118 9.68 3.49 4.40
N GLU A 119 10.58 2.78 5.09
CA GLU A 119 11.69 2.03 4.45
C GLU A 119 11.15 1.06 3.40
N LYS A 120 10.09 0.30 3.73
CA LYS A 120 9.41 -0.57 2.75
C LYS A 120 8.77 0.20 1.59
N MET A 121 8.20 1.39 1.83
CA MET A 121 7.64 2.21 0.73
C MET A 121 8.74 2.72 -0.21
N GLN A 122 9.94 2.95 0.31
CA GLN A 122 11.11 3.27 -0.49
C GLN A 122 11.60 2.07 -1.30
N GLU A 123 11.65 0.88 -0.71
CA GLU A 123 11.98 -0.35 -1.43
C GLU A 123 10.99 -0.62 -2.56
N VAL A 124 9.68 -0.46 -2.31
CA VAL A 124 8.61 -0.63 -3.30
C VAL A 124 8.63 0.45 -4.39
N GLY A 125 9.38 1.55 -4.21
CA GLY A 125 9.51 2.63 -5.18
C GLY A 125 8.42 3.71 -5.08
N VAL A 126 7.54 3.65 -4.07
CA VAL A 126 6.41 4.57 -3.87
C VAL A 126 6.64 5.63 -2.80
N TRP A 127 7.91 5.93 -2.48
CA TRP A 127 8.30 6.81 -1.39
C TRP A 127 7.65 8.20 -1.42
N ASP A 128 7.79 8.93 -2.51
CA ASP A 128 7.26 10.31 -2.61
C ASP A 128 5.73 10.32 -2.58
N TRP A 129 5.10 9.40 -3.31
CA TRP A 129 3.65 9.20 -3.32
C TRP A 129 3.12 8.90 -1.90
N TRP A 130 3.81 8.04 -1.16
CA TRP A 130 3.46 7.72 0.22
C TRP A 130 3.62 8.95 1.13
N ARG A 131 4.71 9.71 0.99
CA ARG A 131 4.93 10.93 1.78
C ARG A 131 3.88 11.99 1.52
N GLU A 132 3.43 12.15 0.27
CA GLU A 132 2.36 13.06 -0.11
C GLU A 132 1.03 12.62 0.53
N GLY A 133 0.63 11.35 0.38
CA GLY A 133 -0.57 10.81 1.03
C GLY A 133 -0.53 10.86 2.57
N MET A 134 0.66 10.73 3.16
CA MET A 134 0.85 10.90 4.60
C MET A 134 0.83 12.37 5.05
N GLY A 135 1.01 13.33 4.14
CA GLY A 135 1.12 14.77 4.44
C GLY A 135 2.51 15.19 4.93
N TYR A 136 3.54 14.39 4.69
CA TYR A 136 4.94 14.68 5.05
C TYR A 136 5.66 15.56 4.02
N LYS A 137 5.00 15.85 2.91
CA LYS A 137 5.46 16.70 1.83
C LYS A 137 4.26 17.53 1.38
N ALA A 138 4.45 18.84 1.25
CA ALA A 138 3.45 19.70 0.63
C ALA A 138 3.42 19.40 -0.87
N THR A 139 2.21 19.28 -1.41
CA THR A 139 1.95 19.08 -2.85
C THR A 139 2.31 20.32 -3.64
#